data_AF-A0A060Q3V4-F1
#
_entry.id   AF-A0A060Q3V4-F1
#
_cell.length_a   1.000
_cell.length_b   1.000
_cell.length_c   1.000
_cell.angle_alpha   90.00
_cell.angle_beta   90.00
_cell.angle_gamma   90.00
#
_symmetry.space_group_name_H-M   'P 1'
#
loop_
_entity.id
_entity.type
_entity.pdbx_description
1 polymer ?
#
loop_
_entity_poly.entity_id
_entity_poly.type
_entity_poly.pdbx_seq_one_letter_code
_entity_poly.pdbx_strand_id
1 'polypeptide(L)'
;MITSYQNFIGIDIGKLEFVTAVNEQKGVIKFDNNCAGWKQFYQKFSDILPNSMVILEATGGYELGLLYFLIDRNIAVHRANTRQVKNFILSHGTLAKTDNLDAKALAQYGSERYRHLQLFTPI
;
A
#
# COMPACT_ATOMS: atom_id res chain seq x y z
N MET A 1 3.27 -20.92 -2.81
CA MET A 1 3.85 -19.64 -3.27
C MET A 1 2.85 -18.98 -4.18
N ILE A 2 2.42 -17.76 -3.89
CA ILE A 2 1.63 -16.96 -4.85
C ILE A 2 2.54 -16.69 -6.04
N THR A 3 2.21 -17.24 -7.20
CA THR A 3 3.03 -17.15 -8.42
C THR A 3 2.84 -15.82 -9.16
N SER A 4 1.79 -15.06 -8.84
CA SER A 4 1.55 -13.70 -9.32
C SER A 4 0.43 -13.02 -8.51
N TYR A 5 0.59 -11.74 -8.17
CA TYR A 5 -0.53 -10.92 -7.69
C TYR A 5 -1.29 -10.34 -8.88
N GLN A 6 -2.62 -10.27 -8.79
CA GLN A 6 -3.47 -9.69 -9.82
C GLN A 6 -3.74 -8.20 -9.59
N ASN A 7 -3.58 -7.75 -8.35
CA ASN A 7 -3.84 -6.38 -7.94
C ASN A 7 -2.70 -5.87 -7.06
N PHE A 8 -2.42 -4.58 -7.16
CA PHE A 8 -1.43 -3.90 -6.34
C PHE A 8 -2.09 -2.69 -5.70
N ILE A 9 -2.07 -2.63 -4.37
CA ILE A 9 -2.73 -1.57 -3.60
C ILE A 9 -1.65 -0.77 -2.90
N GLY A 10 -1.52 0.50 -3.23
CA GLY A 10 -0.63 1.42 -2.54
C GLY A 10 -1.38 2.19 -1.47
N ILE A 11 -0.74 2.33 -0.30
CA ILE A 11 -1.30 3.03 0.86
C ILE A 11 -0.29 4.06 1.35
N ASP A 12 -0.66 5.33 1.24
CA ASP A 12 -0.01 6.42 1.93
C ASP A 12 -0.72 6.67 3.26
N ILE A 13 0.01 6.58 4.37
CA ILE A 13 -0.56 6.54 5.72
C ILE A 13 -0.01 7.66 6.59
N GLY A 14 -0.94 8.48 7.07
CA GLY A 14 -0.71 9.49 8.08
C GLY A 14 -1.24 9.08 9.45
N LYS A 15 -1.12 10.01 10.40
CA LYS A 15 -1.54 9.79 11.80
C LYS A 15 -3.04 9.55 11.95
N LEU A 16 -3.87 10.30 11.22
CA LEU A 16 -5.33 10.32 11.39
C LEU A 16 -6.06 9.59 10.27
N GLU A 17 -5.51 9.60 9.06
CA GLU A 17 -6.11 9.04 7.86
C GLU A 17 -5.04 8.37 6.99
N PHE A 18 -5.49 7.50 6.10
CA PHE A 18 -4.67 6.93 5.05
C PHE A 18 -5.40 6.97 3.71
N VAL A 19 -4.62 7.16 2.65
CA VAL A 19 -5.08 7.25 1.26
C VAL A 19 -4.69 5.98 0.54
N THR A 20 -5.63 5.41 -0.20
CA THR A 20 -5.45 4.13 -0.89
C THR A 20 -5.67 4.30 -2.38
N ALA A 21 -4.85 3.62 -3.17
CA ALA A 21 -4.99 3.54 -4.62
C ALA A 21 -4.75 2.11 -5.09
N VAL A 22 -5.52 1.67 -6.07
CA VAL A 22 -5.29 0.40 -6.76
C VAL A 22 -4.60 0.70 -8.09
N ASN A 23 -3.56 -0.05 -8.42
CA ASN A 23 -2.85 0.08 -9.69
C ASN A 23 -3.84 -0.05 -10.86
N GLU A 24 -3.65 0.76 -11.90
CA GLU A 24 -4.52 0.84 -13.10
C GLU A 24 -5.98 1.30 -12.84
N GLN A 25 -6.37 1.57 -11.60
CA GLN A 25 -7.68 2.15 -11.29
C GLN A 25 -7.61 3.68 -11.17
N LYS A 26 -8.70 4.34 -11.58
CA LYS A 26 -8.83 5.78 -11.44
C LYS A 26 -9.33 6.12 -10.04
N GLY A 27 -8.61 7.02 -9.37
CA GLY A 27 -9.04 7.63 -8.11
C GLY A 27 -8.20 7.19 -6.92
N VAL A 28 -8.57 7.72 -5.77
CA VAL A 28 -8.04 7.34 -4.46
C VAL A 28 -9.21 7.28 -3.48
N ILE A 29 -9.11 6.44 -2.46
CA ILE A 29 -10.10 6.34 -1.39
C ILE A 29 -9.40 6.59 -0.06
N LYS A 30 -9.99 7.46 0.76
CA LYS A 30 -9.50 7.80 2.09
C LYS A 30 -10.24 7.01 3.17
N PHE A 31 -9.52 6.64 4.21
CA PHE A 31 -10.05 5.99 5.40
C PHE A 31 -9.38 6.55 6.65
N ASP A 32 -10.05 6.45 7.80
CA ASP A 32 -9.44 6.81 9.08
C ASP A 32 -8.37 5.79 9.49
N ASN A 33 -7.25 6.26 10.04
CA ASN A 33 -6.22 5.39 10.60
C ASN A 33 -6.59 4.91 12.01
N ASN A 34 -7.66 4.12 12.09
CA ASN A 34 -8.14 3.47 13.30
C ASN A 34 -8.82 2.12 12.94
N CYS A 35 -9.18 1.34 13.96
CA CYS A 35 -9.80 0.02 13.77
C CYS A 35 -11.07 0.05 12.89
N ALA A 36 -11.87 1.12 12.95
CA ALA A 36 -13.07 1.25 12.12
C ALA A 36 -12.70 1.48 10.65
N GLY A 37 -11.77 2.40 10.38
CA GLY A 37 -11.28 2.65 9.02
C GLY A 37 -10.55 1.46 8.41
N TRP A 38 -9.79 0.68 9.19
CA TRP A 38 -9.18 -0.56 8.71
C TRP A 38 -10.21 -1.62 8.29
N LYS A 39 -11.31 -1.75 9.05
CA LYS A 39 -12.43 -2.63 8.69
C LYS A 39 -13.14 -2.15 7.44
N GLN A 40 -13.37 -0.85 7.30
CA GLN A 40 -13.97 -0.26 6.09
C GLN A 40 -13.10 -0.51 4.86
N PHE A 41 -11.78 -0.31 4.98
CA PHE A 41 -10.82 -0.65 3.93
C PHE A 41 -10.93 -2.12 3.52
N TYR A 42 -10.88 -3.03 4.50
CA TYR A 42 -10.96 -4.47 4.22
C TYR A 42 -12.26 -4.86 3.54
N GLN A 43 -13.40 -4.34 4.00
CA GLN A 43 -14.69 -4.59 3.39
C GLN A 43 -14.75 -4.05 1.97
N LYS A 44 -14.25 -2.82 1.75
CA LYS A 44 -14.26 -2.16 0.44
C LYS A 44 -13.48 -2.93 -0.63
N PHE A 45 -12.39 -3.58 -0.25
CA PHE A 45 -11.51 -4.31 -1.16
C PHE A 45 -11.52 -5.83 -0.97
N SER A 46 -12.53 -6.35 -0.26
CA SER A 46 -12.62 -7.77 0.12
C SER A 46 -12.54 -8.73 -1.08
N ASP A 47 -13.08 -8.34 -2.23
CA ASP A 47 -13.07 -9.15 -3.45
C ASP A 47 -11.67 -9.29 -4.10
N ILE A 48 -10.81 -8.27 -3.95
CA ILE A 48 -9.49 -8.24 -4.61
C ILE A 48 -8.34 -8.58 -3.65
N LEU A 49 -8.50 -8.30 -2.35
CA LEU A 49 -7.46 -8.45 -1.34
C LEU A 49 -6.77 -9.83 -1.32
N PRO A 50 -7.48 -10.97 -1.44
CA PRO A 50 -6.86 -12.29 -1.44
C PRO A 50 -5.81 -12.52 -2.54
N ASN A 51 -5.93 -11.82 -3.67
CA ASN A 51 -4.99 -11.88 -4.80
C ASN A 51 -4.19 -10.58 -4.98
N SER A 52 -4.16 -9.74 -3.94
CA SER A 52 -3.48 -8.45 -3.96
C SER A 52 -2.15 -8.49 -3.21
N MET A 53 -1.22 -7.62 -3.63
CA MET A 53 -0.12 -7.18 -2.79
C MET A 53 -0.39 -5.75 -2.34
N VAL A 54 -0.30 -5.51 -1.02
CA VAL A 54 -0.46 -4.19 -0.41
C VAL A 54 0.91 -3.59 -0.12
N ILE A 55 1.11 -2.33 -0.50
CA ILE A 55 2.37 -1.60 -0.37
C ILE A 55 2.11 -0.43 0.58
N LEU A 56 2.72 -0.47 1.76
CA LEU A 56 2.68 0.61 2.75
C LEU A 56 4.04 1.26 2.86
N GLU A 57 4.12 2.57 2.81
CA GLU A 57 5.35 3.28 3.16
C GLU A 57 5.55 3.30 4.69
N ALA A 58 6.79 3.19 5.14
CA ALA A 58 7.13 3.33 6.55
C ALA A 58 7.10 4.81 6.98
N THR A 59 6.11 5.22 7.79
CA THR A 59 5.93 6.60 8.28
C THR A 59 5.82 6.67 9.79
N GLY A 60 6.97 6.70 10.48
CA GLY A 60 7.02 7.00 11.92
C GLY A 60 6.24 6.05 12.83
N GLY A 61 5.78 4.90 12.32
CA GLY A 61 5.02 3.88 13.07
C GLY A 61 3.50 3.93 12.89
N TYR A 62 2.94 4.92 12.19
CA TYR A 62 1.49 5.03 11.98
C TYR A 62 0.93 3.90 11.11
N GLU A 63 1.78 3.29 10.29
CA GLU A 63 1.45 2.17 9.43
C GLU A 63 1.26 0.85 10.17
N LEU A 64 1.85 0.71 11.37
CA LEU A 64 1.97 -0.58 12.05
C LEU A 64 0.61 -1.20 12.37
N GLY A 65 -0.35 -0.39 12.82
CA GLY A 65 -1.68 -0.87 13.17
C GLY A 65 -2.41 -1.50 11.99
N LEU A 66 -2.45 -0.79 10.85
CA LEU A 66 -3.04 -1.31 9.61
C LEU A 66 -2.25 -2.50 9.08
N LEU A 67 -0.92 -2.45 9.14
CA LEU A 67 -0.05 -3.53 8.69
C LEU A 67 -0.30 -4.83 9.44
N TYR A 68 -0.35 -4.82 10.77
CA TYR A 68 -0.68 -6.01 11.57
C TYR A 68 -2.10 -6.49 11.30
N PHE A 69 -3.06 -5.58 11.21
CA PHE A 69 -4.45 -5.91 10.91
C PHE A 69 -4.61 -6.70 9.59
N LEU A 70 -3.81 -6.36 8.57
CA LEU A 70 -3.80 -7.04 7.27
C LEU A 70 -3.07 -8.39 7.31
N ILE A 71 -1.95 -8.47 8.02
CA ILE A 71 -1.19 -9.72 8.18
C ILE A 71 -1.99 -10.77 8.94
N ASP A 72 -2.71 -10.38 10.00
CA ASP A 72 -3.61 -11.26 10.75
C ASP A 72 -4.73 -11.86 9.86
N ARG A 73 -4.97 -11.27 8.69
CA ARG A 73 -5.95 -11.72 7.68
C ARG A 73 -5.30 -12.39 6.47
N ASN A 74 -4.03 -12.76 6.58
CA ASN A 74 -3.24 -13.40 5.52
C ASN A 74 -3.13 -12.57 4.24
N ILE A 75 -3.18 -11.24 4.35
CA ILE A 75 -2.95 -10.35 3.21
C ILE A 75 -1.44 -10.16 3.00
N ALA A 76 -1.01 -10.26 1.75
CA ALA A 76 0.38 -10.00 1.37
C ALA A 76 0.70 -8.51 1.48
N VAL A 77 1.52 -8.14 2.45
CA VAL A 77 1.92 -6.75 2.71
C VAL A 77 3.42 -6.58 2.53
N HIS A 78 3.83 -5.54 1.80
CA HIS A 78 5.20 -5.05 1.75
C HIS A 78 5.29 -3.69 2.44
N ARG A 79 6.16 -3.59 3.44
CA ARG A 79 6.51 -2.33 4.09
C ARG A 79 7.67 -1.70 3.32
N ALA A 80 7.34 -0.78 2.44
CA ALA A 80 8.28 -0.12 1.56
C ALA A 80 9.16 0.89 2.30
N ASN A 81 10.41 0.97 1.88
CA ASN A 81 11.34 1.99 2.35
C ASN A 81 11.09 3.31 1.61
N THR A 82 10.82 4.38 2.37
CA THR A 82 10.62 5.75 1.85
C THR A 82 11.64 6.18 0.81
N ARG A 83 12.93 5.93 1.05
CA ARG A 83 14.00 6.31 0.12
C ARG A 83 13.92 5.55 -1.19
N GLN A 84 13.58 4.26 -1.15
CA GLN A 84 13.45 3.43 -2.36
C GLN A 84 12.25 3.87 -3.20
N VAL A 85 11.11 4.14 -2.57
CA VAL A 85 9.90 4.65 -3.24
C VAL A 85 10.18 6.02 -3.88
N LYS A 86 10.84 6.94 -3.15
CA LYS A 86 11.24 8.25 -3.71
C LYS A 86 12.17 8.12 -4.92
N ASN A 87 13.18 7.26 -4.84
CA ASN A 87 14.08 7.02 -5.98
C ASN A 87 13.33 6.43 -7.18
N PHE A 88 12.35 5.55 -6.94
CA PHE A 88 11.49 5.01 -7.98
C PHE A 88 10.67 6.11 -8.66
N ILE A 89 9.99 6.96 -7.90
CA ILE A 89 9.20 8.09 -8.42
C ILE A 89 10.09 9.02 -9.27
N LEU A 90 11.28 9.37 -8.76
CA LEU A 90 12.23 10.21 -9.49
C LEU A 90 12.68 9.57 -10.81
N SER A 91 12.87 8.25 -10.85
CA SER A 91 13.28 7.54 -12.07
C SER A 91 12.23 7.56 -13.18
N HIS A 92 10.95 7.73 -12.82
CA HIS A 92 9.84 7.90 -13.76
C HIS A 92 9.67 9.35 -14.26
N GLY A 93 10.62 10.24 -13.95
CA GLY A 93 10.63 11.63 -14.43
C GLY A 93 9.49 12.50 -13.87
N THR A 94 8.70 11.96 -12.93
CA THR A 94 7.52 12.64 -12.40
C THR A 94 7.90 13.38 -11.12
N LEU A 95 8.14 14.69 -11.22
CA LEU A 95 8.18 15.61 -10.07
C LEU A 95 6.75 15.86 -9.58
N ALA A 96 6.13 14.83 -9.02
CA ALA A 96 4.74 14.87 -8.63
C ALA A 96 4.60 15.55 -7.25
N LYS A 97 4.65 16.88 -7.23
CA LYS A 97 4.12 17.71 -6.14
C LYS A 97 2.59 17.60 -6.14
N THR A 98 1.99 16.57 -5.56
CA THR A 98 0.58 16.63 -5.12
C THR A 98 0.28 15.52 -4.12
N ASP A 99 -0.41 15.86 -3.04
CA ASP A 99 -0.63 15.05 -1.83
C ASP A 99 -1.45 13.75 -2.02
N ASN A 100 -1.86 13.40 -3.25
CA ASN A 100 -2.61 12.17 -3.57
C ASN A 100 -1.87 11.22 -4.52
N LEU A 101 -0.65 11.58 -4.96
CA LEU A 101 0.15 10.75 -5.86
C LEU A 101 0.90 9.64 -5.14
N ASP A 102 1.15 9.79 -3.84
CA ASP A 102 2.00 8.86 -3.10
C ASP A 102 1.38 7.46 -3.04
N ALA A 103 0.07 7.35 -2.75
CA ALA A 103 -0.65 6.08 -2.80
C ALA A 103 -0.63 5.42 -4.21
N LYS A 104 -0.77 6.21 -5.28
CA LYS A 104 -0.70 5.68 -6.66
C LYS A 104 0.71 5.23 -7.02
N ALA A 105 1.71 6.01 -6.65
CA ALA A 105 3.12 5.68 -6.86
C ALA A 105 3.50 4.40 -6.12
N LEU A 106 3.00 4.19 -4.90
CA LEU A 106 3.18 2.94 -4.15
C LEU A 106 2.52 1.75 -4.85
N ALA A 107 1.32 1.92 -5.40
CA ALA A 107 0.64 0.86 -6.15
C ALA A 107 1.42 0.48 -7.42
N GLN A 108 1.90 1.48 -8.17
CA GLN A 108 2.72 1.29 -9.36
C GLN A 108 4.08 0.66 -9.01
N TYR A 109 4.73 1.12 -7.94
CA TYR A 109 5.97 0.54 -7.41
C TYR A 109 5.80 -0.94 -7.13
N GLY A 110 4.70 -1.32 -6.45
CA GLY A 110 4.32 -2.70 -6.23
C GLY A 110 4.21 -3.49 -7.53
N SER A 111 3.42 -2.98 -8.46
CA SER A 111 3.18 -3.60 -9.78
C SER A 111 4.47 -3.89 -10.55
N GLU A 112 5.39 -2.93 -10.60
CA GLU A 112 6.63 -3.09 -11.37
C GLU A 112 7.68 -3.95 -10.64
N ARG A 113 7.68 -3.95 -9.30
CA ARG A 113 8.79 -4.50 -8.51
C ARG A 113 8.46 -5.76 -7.73
N TYR A 114 7.20 -6.20 -7.64
CA TYR A 114 6.75 -7.25 -6.70
C TYR A 114 7.61 -8.51 -6.65
N ARG A 115 8.20 -8.94 -7.78
CA ARG A 115 9.07 -10.13 -7.86
C ARG A 115 10.33 -10.02 -6.98
N HIS A 116 10.73 -8.81 -6.62
CA HIS A 116 11.91 -8.51 -5.81
C HIS A 116 11.54 -7.93 -4.44
N LEU A 117 10.25 -7.74 -4.15
CA LEU A 117 9.79 -7.19 -2.89
C LEU A 117 9.60 -8.30 -1.86
N GLN A 118 10.09 -8.07 -0.65
CA GLN A 118 9.91 -9.01 0.46
C GLN A 118 8.60 -8.70 1.19
N LEU A 119 7.85 -9.74 1.52
CA LEU A 119 6.70 -9.58 2.40
C LEU A 119 7.18 -9.21 3.81
N PHE A 120 6.42 -8.33 4.45
CA PHE A 120 6.66 -8.03 5.85
C PHE A 120 6.43 -9.30 6.68
N THR A 121 7.37 -9.57 7.57
CA THR A 121 7.26 -10.66 8.54
C THR A 121 7.35 -10.03 9.94
N PRO A 122 6.33 -10.19 10.80
CA PRO A 122 6.43 -9.81 12.21
C PRO A 122 7.66 -10.45 12.85
N ILE A 123 8.35 -9.69 13.71
CA ILE A 123 9.45 -10.20 14.54
C ILE A 123 8.86 -10.80 15.81
#